data_AF-A0A850CHA4-F1
#
_entry.id   AF-A0A850CHA4-F1
#
_cell.length_a   1.000
_cell.length_b   1.000
_cell.length_c   1.000
_cell.angle_alpha   90.00
_cell.angle_beta   90.00
_cell.angle_gamma   90.00
#
_symmetry.space_group_name_H-M   'P 1'
#
loop_
_entity.id
_entity.type
_entity.pdbx_description
1 polymer ?
#
loop_
_entity_poly.entity_id
_entity_poly.type
_entity_poly.pdbx_seq_one_letter_code
_entity_poly.pdbx_strand_id
1 'polypeptide(L)' 'HRVWGPNYDRETNYLRQYMAQLRRKLEADPARPVHLLTEPGMGYRFRP' A
#
# COMPACT_ATOMS: atom_id res chain seq x y z
N HIS A 1 5.62 11.93 10.36
CA HIS A 1 6.15 11.77 8.99
C HIS A 1 5.01 11.38 8.06
N ARG A 2 4.52 12.32 7.23
CA ARG A 2 3.48 12.05 6.21
C ARG A 2 4.22 11.96 4.87
N VAL A 3 4.41 10.74 4.36
CA VAL A 3 5.31 10.49 3.22
C VAL A 3 4.62 10.71 1.86
N TRP A 4 3.29 10.84 1.84
CA TRP A 4 2.49 10.81 0.60
C TRP A 4 1.58 12.04 0.59
N GLY A 5 2.03 13.12 -0.05
CA GLY A 5 1.36 14.43 -0.11
C GLY A 5 0.18 14.50 -1.10
N PRO A 6 -0.45 15.67 -1.31
CA PRO A 6 -1.73 15.81 -2.03
C PRO A 6 -1.71 15.53 -3.55
N ASN A 7 -0.58 15.17 -4.16
CA ASN A 7 -0.48 14.88 -5.61
C ASN A 7 -0.94 13.46 -6.02
N TYR A 8 -1.57 12.71 -5.11
CA TYR A 8 -1.76 11.26 -5.24
C TYR A 8 -2.90 10.79 -6.16
N ASP A 9 -3.75 11.68 -6.68
CA ASP A 9 -4.98 11.28 -7.37
C ASP A 9 -4.75 10.61 -8.74
N ARG A 10 -3.69 10.97 -9.47
CA ARG A 10 -3.31 10.25 -10.71
C ARG A 10 -2.46 9.01 -10.45
N GLU A 11 -1.65 9.02 -9.40
CA GLU A 11 -0.74 7.93 -9.04
C GLU A 11 -1.43 6.79 -8.29
N THR A 12 -2.68 6.97 -7.84
CA THR A 12 -3.36 6.01 -6.95
C THR A 12 -3.56 4.64 -7.60
N ASN A 13 -3.85 4.60 -8.91
CA ASN A 13 -4.04 3.34 -9.63
C ASN A 13 -2.72 2.57 -9.80
N TYR A 14 -1.64 3.30 -10.11
CA TYR A 14 -0.31 2.72 -10.19
C TYR A 14 0.14 2.19 -8.83
N LEU A 15 -0.07 2.97 -7.76
CA LEU A 15 0.31 2.58 -6.41
C LEU A 15 -0.48 1.36 -5.92
N ARG A 16 -1.79 1.30 -6.18
CA ARG A 16 -2.61 0.12 -5.88
C ARG A 16 -2.09 -1.13 -6.56
N GLN A 17 -1.75 -1.03 -7.84
CA GLN A 17 -1.25 -2.17 -8.61
C GLN A 17 0.12 -2.62 -8.13
N TYR A 18 1.02 -1.68 -7.84
CA TYR A 18 2.33 -1.99 -7.28
C TYR A 18 2.24 -2.62 -5.89
N MET A 19 1.38 -2.09 -5.01
CA MET A 19 1.11 -2.68 -3.70
C MET A 19 0.56 -4.11 -3.80
N ALA A 20 -0.31 -4.38 -4.78
CA ALA A 20 -0.79 -5.74 -5.03
C ALA A 20 0.35 -6.70 -5.45
N GLN A 21 1.31 -6.23 -6.26
CA GLN A 21 2.49 -7.01 -6.63
C GLN A 21 3.42 -7.26 -5.44
N LEU A 22 3.62 -6.26 -4.57
CA LEU A 22 4.43 -6.43 -3.37
C LEU A 22 3.83 -7.44 -2.39
N ARG A 23 2.52 -7.34 -2.13
CA ARG A 23 1.82 -8.30 -1.25
C ARG A 23 1.94 -9.74 -1.76
N ARG A 24 1.85 -9.95 -3.07
CA ARG A 24 2.08 -11.29 -3.67
C ARG A 24 3.48 -11.84 -3.44
N LYS A 25 4.48 -10.99 -3.26
CA LYS A 25 5.88 -11.39 -3.08
C LYS A 25 6.29 -11.51 -1.61
N LEU A 26 5.66 -10.74 -0.73
CA LEU A 26 6.14 -10.50 0.63
C LEU A 26 5.17 -10.93 1.73
N GLU A 27 3.88 -11.10 1.42
CA GLU A 27 2.89 -11.57 2.40
C GLU A 27 2.67 -13.07 2.24
N ALA A 28 2.42 -13.75 3.36
CA ALA A 28 2.03 -15.17 3.34
C ALA A 28 0.65 -15.36 2.67
N ASP A 29 -0.31 -14.45 2.94
CA ASP A 29 -1.59 -14.37 2.26
C ASP A 29 -1.80 -12.93 1.73
N PRO A 30 -1.73 -12.70 0.41
CA PRO A 30 -1.89 -11.38 -0.18
C PRO A 30 -3.28 -10.76 0.04
N ALA A 31 -4.31 -11.57 0.29
CA ALA A 31 -5.67 -11.10 0.59
C ALA A 31 -5.82 -10.69 2.07
N ARG A 32 -4.90 -11.13 2.93
CA ARG A 32 -4.88 -10.83 4.38
C ARG A 32 -3.49 -10.31 4.78
N PRO A 33 -3.06 -9.15 4.23
CA PRO A 33 -1.72 -8.62 4.47
C PRO A 33 -1.54 -8.23 5.93
N VAL A 34 -0.38 -8.54 6.51
CA VAL A 34 -0.03 -8.16 7.90
C VAL A 34 1.08 -7.10 7.95
N HIS A 35 1.91 -7.02 6.92
CA HIS A 35 3.03 -6.08 6.85
C HIS A 35 2.69 -4.84 6.01
N LEU A 36 2.02 -5.02 4.87
CA LEU A 36 1.73 -3.96 3.90
C LEU A 36 0.26 -3.54 4.00
N LEU A 37 -0.06 -2.66 4.94
CA LEU A 37 -1.44 -2.31 5.30
C LEU A 37 -1.96 -1.10 4.51
N THR A 38 -3.24 -1.12 4.17
CA THR A 38 -3.95 0.06 3.64
C THR A 38 -4.50 0.87 4.81
N GLU A 39 -4.18 2.16 4.87
CA GLU A 39 -4.77 3.12 5.82
C GLU A 39 -5.74 4.05 5.08
N PRO A 40 -7.06 3.93 5.31
CA PRO A 40 -8.07 4.80 4.70
C PRO A 40 -7.75 6.28 4.93
N GLY A 41 -7.75 7.07 3.86
CA GLY A 41 -7.45 8.51 3.91
C GLY A 41 -5.97 8.88 4.13
N MET A 42 -5.09 7.91 4.36
CA MET A 42 -3.66 8.16 4.60
C MET A 42 -2.72 7.42 3.62
N GLY A 43 -3.17 6.33 2.99
CA GLY A 43 -2.42 5.59 1.98
C GLY A 43 -2.04 4.19 2.45
N TYR A 44 -0.75 3.88 2.49
CA TYR A 44 -0.24 2.58 2.92
C TYR A 44 0.78 2.72 4.05
N ARG A 45 0.81 1.72 4.94
CA ARG A 45 1.75 1.66 6.06
C ARG A 45 2.43 0.30 6.12
N PHE A 46 3.73 0.33 6.37
CA PHE A 46 4.50 -0.87 6.69
C PHE A 46 4.42 -1.19 8.19
N ARG A 47 4.24 -2.46 8.51
CA ARG A 47 4.42 -3.03 9.85
C ARG A 47 5.45 -4.17 9.77
N PRO A 48 6.48 -4.14 10.63
CA PRO A 48 7.39 -5.27 10.79
C PRO A 48 6.71 -6.45 11.49
#